data_AF-A0A0L0EYD8-F1
#
_entry.id   AF-A0A0L0EYD8-F1
#
_cell.length_a   1.000
_cell.length_b   1.000
_cell.length_c   1.000
_cell.angle_alpha   90.00
_cell.angle_beta   90.00
_cell.angle_gamma   90.00
#
_symmetry.space_group_name_H-M   'P 1'
#
loop_
_entity.id
_entity.type
_entity.pdbx_description
1 polymer ?
#
loop_
_entity_poly.entity_id
_entity_poly.type
_entity_poly.pdbx_seq_one_letter_code
_entity_poly.pdbx_strand_id
1 'polypeptide(L)'
;YVASGGLDGQVLVWDVPTGKAVVSCEGCTEVEWIQWHSKGYVLLAGSSDGNIWMWKVPSGALMSVLSNHTDSVRDGGFSADGKWIFSSS
;
A
#
# COMPACT_ATOMS: atom_id res chain seq x y z
N TYR A 1 -11.49 -3.37 -9.09
CA TYR A 1 -10.13 -3.85 -8.77
C TYR A 1 -10.08 -4.27 -7.32
N VAL A 2 -9.28 -5.28 -7.00
CA VAL A 2 -8.91 -5.62 -5.63
C VAL A 2 -7.39 -5.50 -5.51
N ALA A 3 -6.89 -5.17 -4.33
CA ALA A 3 -5.46 -5.18 -4.06
C ALA A 3 -5.15 -6.27 -3.04
N SER A 4 -3.93 -6.81 -3.10
CA SER A 4 -3.38 -7.73 -2.12
C SER A 4 -1.93 -7.37 -1.85
N GLY A 5 -1.49 -7.52 -0.60
CA GLY A 5 -0.09 -7.43 -0.19
C GLY A 5 0.40 -8.78 0.33
N GLY A 6 1.66 -9.10 0.06
CA GLY A 6 2.29 -10.34 0.48
C GLY A 6 3.47 -10.13 1.44
N LEU A 7 3.86 -11.20 2.13
CA LEU A 7 5.09 -11.26 2.93
C LEU A 7 6.36 -11.26 2.05
N ASP A 8 6.21 -11.41 0.74
CA ASP A 8 7.28 -11.22 -0.24
C ASP A 8 7.48 -9.76 -0.64
N GLY A 9 6.77 -8.83 0.01
CA GLY A 9 6.87 -7.40 -0.26
C GLY A 9 6.12 -6.96 -1.52
N GLN A 10 5.44 -7.88 -2.21
CA GLN A 10 4.72 -7.57 -3.42
C GLN A 10 3.32 -7.06 -3.10
N VAL A 11 2.93 -5.95 -3.74
CA VAL A 11 1.55 -5.49 -3.78
C VAL A 11 1.02 -5.64 -5.20
N LEU A 12 -0.05 -6.41 -5.36
CA LEU A 12 -0.68 -6.67 -6.65
C LEU A 12 -2.07 -6.03 -6.71
N VAL A 13 -2.42 -5.50 -7.89
CA VAL A 13 -3.78 -5.07 -8.21
C VAL A 13 -4.37 -6.01 -9.24
N TRP A 14 -5.56 -6.51 -8.95
CA TRP A 14 -6.27 -7.49 -9.76
C TRP A 14 -7.51 -6.87 -10.38
N ASP A 15 -7.69 -7.14 -11.67
CA ASP A 15 -8.96 -6.91 -12.33
C ASP A 15 -9.93 -8.03 -11.97
N VAL A 16 -11.04 -7.69 -11.31
CA VAL A 16 -11.98 -8.68 -10.75
C VAL A 16 -12.73 -9.45 -11.84
N PRO A 17 -13.23 -8.81 -12.92
CA PRO A 17 -13.89 -9.54 -14.00
C PRO A 17 -13.00 -10.59 -14.69
N THR A 18 -11.72 -10.27 -14.91
CA THR A 18 -10.80 -11.19 -15.62
C THR A 18 -9.98 -12.09 -14.70
N GLY A 19 -9.89 -11.78 -13.40
CA GLY A 19 -9.06 -12.50 -12.43
C GLY A 19 -7.56 -12.32 -12.65
N LYS A 20 -7.13 -11.35 -13.45
CA LYS A 20 -5.71 -11.14 -13.79
C LYS A 20 -5.10 -10.05 -12.92
N ALA A 21 -3.86 -10.26 -12.49
CA ALA A 21 -3.01 -9.19 -11.97
C ALA A 21 -2.69 -8.22 -13.12
N VAL A 22 -2.98 -6.94 -12.91
CA VAL A 22 -2.83 -5.87 -13.91
C VAL A 22 -1.82 -4.80 -13.49
N VAL A 23 -1.45 -4.74 -12.22
CA VAL A 23 -0.41 -3.85 -11.69
C VAL A 23 0.40 -4.61 -10.65
N SER A 24 1.72 -4.42 -10.69
CA SER A 24 2.66 -4.81 -9.64
C SER A 24 3.29 -3.56 -9.04
N CYS A 25 3.30 -3.49 -7.71
CA CYS A 25 3.95 -2.46 -6.92
C CYS A 25 5.05 -3.15 -6.11
N GLU A 26 6.29 -2.71 -6.31
CA GLU A 26 7.49 -3.32 -5.72
C GLU A 26 8.19 -2.35 -4.77
N GLY A 27 9.13 -2.88 -3.99
CA GLY A 27 10.03 -2.13 -3.11
C GLY A 27 9.74 -2.30 -1.62
N CYS A 28 8.54 -2.71 -1.24
CA CYS A 28 8.18 -3.03 0.14
C CYS A 28 8.88 -4.32 0.60
N THR A 29 9.14 -4.46 1.90
CA THR A 29 9.85 -5.62 2.45
C THR A 29 8.88 -6.77 2.73
N GLU A 30 7.95 -6.58 3.66
CA GLU A 30 6.84 -7.51 3.92
C GLU A 30 5.60 -6.68 4.22
N VAL A 31 4.49 -6.94 3.54
CA VAL A 31 3.29 -6.11 3.66
C VAL A 31 2.42 -6.60 4.81
N GLU A 32 2.16 -5.71 5.78
CA GLU A 32 1.34 -5.99 6.96
C GLU A 32 -0.14 -5.65 6.73
N TRP A 33 -0.40 -4.56 6.02
CA TRP A 33 -1.74 -4.13 5.66
C TRP A 33 -1.71 -3.26 4.40
N ILE A 34 -2.86 -3.11 3.75
CA ILE A 34 -3.03 -2.25 2.56
C ILE A 34 -4.34 -1.47 2.63
N GLN A 35 -4.36 -0.28 2.05
CA GLN A 35 -5.57 0.49 1.88
C GLN A 35 -5.58 1.33 0.60
N TRP A 36 -6.74 1.39 -0.04
CA TRP A 36 -6.99 2.30 -1.15
C TRP A 36 -7.30 3.71 -0.66
N HIS A 37 -6.74 4.70 -1.33
CA HIS A 37 -7.21 6.07 -1.18
C HIS A 37 -8.63 6.22 -1.77
N SER A 38 -9.54 6.85 -1.03
CA SER A 38 -10.97 6.91 -1.37
C SER A 38 -11.31 7.72 -2.64
N LYS A 39 -10.44 8.66 -3.04
CA LYS A 39 -10.67 9.56 -4.19
C LYS A 39 -9.61 9.48 -5.29
N GLY A 40 -8.65 8.56 -5.17
CA GLY A 40 -7.45 8.57 -6.01
C GLY A 40 -6.94 7.19 -6.33
N TYR A 41 -6.16 7.08 -7.39
CA TYR A 41 -5.47 5.86 -7.76
C TYR A 41 -4.16 5.72 -6.98
N VAL A 42 -4.29 5.65 -5.66
CA VAL A 42 -3.16 5.54 -4.73
C VAL A 42 -3.41 4.36 -3.80
N LEU A 43 -2.39 3.52 -3.65
CA LEU A 43 -2.33 2.45 -2.67
C LEU A 43 -1.35 2.82 -1.56
N LEU A 44 -1.74 2.54 -0.33
CA LEU A 44 -0.95 2.69 0.87
C LEU A 44 -0.71 1.31 1.48
N ALA A 45 0.49 1.06 1.97
CA ALA A 45 0.81 -0.16 2.72
C ALA A 45 1.69 0.14 3.93
N GLY A 46 1.49 -0.58 5.02
CA GLY A 46 2.45 -0.67 6.11
C GLY A 46 3.33 -1.91 5.96
N SER A 47 4.57 -1.79 6.41
CA SER A 47 5.60 -2.81 6.23
C SER A 47 6.25 -3.21 7.56
N SER A 48 6.77 -4.43 7.61
CA SER A 48 7.48 -4.96 8.78
C SER A 48 8.79 -4.23 9.09
N ASP A 49 9.32 -3.48 8.13
CA ASP A 49 10.52 -2.64 8.27
C ASP A 49 10.27 -1.26 8.92
N GLY A 50 9.05 -0.99 9.40
CA GLY A 50 8.68 0.28 10.01
C GLY A 50 8.37 1.40 9.01
N ASN A 51 8.35 1.11 7.71
CA ASN A 51 8.01 2.08 6.68
C ASN A 51 6.54 1.99 6.26
N ILE A 52 6.03 3.12 5.79
CA ILE A 52 4.75 3.21 5.08
C ILE A 52 5.05 3.54 3.63
N TRP A 53 4.49 2.76 2.73
CA TRP A 53 4.75 2.82 1.30
C TRP A 53 3.53 3.31 0.55
N MET A 54 3.75 4.14 -0.47
CA MET A 54 2.67 4.71 -1.27
C MET A 54 2.97 4.60 -2.76
N TRP A 55 2.05 4.01 -3.53
CA TRP A 55 2.20 3.83 -4.98
C TRP A 55 1.05 4.46 -5.75
N LYS A 56 1.39 4.92 -6.97
CA LYS A 56 0.42 5.37 -7.96
C LYS A 56 -0.03 4.20 -8.83
N VAL A 57 -1.33 4.00 -8.91
CA VAL A 57 -2.01 3.05 -9.80
C VAL A 57 -2.52 3.83 -11.03
N PRO A 58 -2.56 3.25 -12.24
CA PRO A 58 -2.14 1.89 -12.60
C PRO A 58 -0.65 1.74 -12.90
N SER A 59 0.17 2.79 -12.76
CA SER A 59 1.59 2.73 -13.17
C SER A 59 2.45 1.82 -12.28
N GLY A 60 2.01 1.46 -11.08
CA GLY A 60 2.82 0.72 -10.10
C GLY A 60 3.98 1.55 -9.53
N ALA A 61 3.98 2.85 -9.80
CA ALA A 61 5.11 3.73 -9.52
C ALA A 61 5.13 4.09 -8.04
N LEU A 62 6.26 3.87 -7.37
CA LEU A 62 6.48 4.33 -6.00
C LEU A 62 6.42 5.86 -5.96
N MET A 63 5.54 6.40 -5.11
CA MET A 63 5.37 7.83 -4.91
C MET A 63 6.16 8.35 -3.71
N SER A 64 6.12 7.61 -2.60
CA SER A 64 6.76 8.03 -1.35
C SER A 64 6.96 6.85 -0.41
N VAL A 65 7.95 7.00 0.47
CA VAL A 65 8.21 6.13 1.61
C VAL A 65 8.26 7.03 2.84
N LEU A 66 7.41 6.76 3.82
CA LEU A 66 7.37 7.49 5.09
C LEU A 66 8.07 6.64 6.14
N SER A 67 9.23 7.11 6.60
CA SER A 67 10.12 6.38 7.50
C SER A 67 10.24 7.12 8.82
N ASN A 68 9.63 6.59 9.87
CA ASN A 68 9.77 7.14 11.23
C ASN A 68 9.43 6.14 12.33
N HIS A 69 8.54 5.18 12.07
CA HIS A 69 8.33 4.07 13.00
C HIS A 69 9.60 3.22 13.09
N THR A 70 9.93 2.78 14.30
CA THR A 70 11.10 1.94 14.58
C THR A 70 10.76 0.46 14.68
N ASP A 71 9.48 0.12 14.50
CA ASP A 71 8.95 -1.25 14.53
C ASP A 71 7.86 -1.39 13.45
N SER A 72 7.50 -2.63 13.14
CA SER A 72 6.56 -3.03 12.10
C SER A 72 5.27 -2.22 12.13
N VAL A 73 4.86 -1.64 11.01
CA VAL A 73 3.61 -0.86 10.93
C VAL A 73 2.43 -1.79 10.68
N ARG A 74 1.73 -2.18 11.75
CA ARG A 74 0.67 -3.20 11.71
C ARG A 74 -0.69 -2.69 11.25
N ASP A 75 -0.95 -1.40 11.35
CA ASP A 75 -2.22 -0.81 10.89
C ASP A 75 -2.07 0.65 10.48
N GLY A 76 -3.05 1.16 9.74
CA GLY A 76 -3.14 2.55 9.33
C GLY A 76 -4.17 2.82 8.24
N GLY A 77 -4.14 4.04 7.73
CA GLY A 77 -5.00 4.42 6.63
C GLY A 77 -5.10 5.91 6.38
N PHE A 78 -5.94 6.25 5.41
CA PHE A 78 -6.31 7.61 5.06
C PHE A 78 -7.48 8.10 5.89
N SER A 79 -7.46 9.38 6.25
CA SER A 79 -8.65 10.08 6.68
C SER A 79 -9.72 10.07 5.58
N ALA A 80 -10.99 10.21 5.96
CA ALA A 80 -12.11 10.19 5.01
C ALA A 80 -11.99 11.26 3.89
N ASP A 81 -11.36 12.39 4.18
CA ASP A 81 -11.10 13.44 3.20
C ASP A 81 -9.89 13.17 2.30
N GLY A 82 -9.03 12.20 2.67
CA GLY A 82 -7.83 11.78 1.94
C GLY A 82 -6.56 12.57 2.24
N LYS A 83 -6.61 13.51 3.20
CA LYS A 83 -5.50 14.46 3.43
C LYS A 83 -4.48 13.99 4.44
N TRP A 84 -4.87 13.08 5.33
CA TRP A 84 -4.04 12.62 6.42
C TRP A 84 -3.85 11.12 6.34
N ILE A 85 -2.67 10.67 6.77
CA ILE A 85 -2.36 9.27 7.00
C ILE A 85 -2.19 9.08 8.50
N PHE A 86 -2.81 8.05 9.05
CA PHE A 86 -2.56 7.57 10.40
C PHE A 86 -1.97 6.17 10.32
N SER A 87 -1.19 5.79 11.33
CA SER A 87 -0.53 4.49 11.38
C SER A 87 -0.15 4.13 12.81
N SER A 88 0.00 2.84 13.05
CA SER A 88 0.45 2.29 14.32
C SER A 88 1.41 1.14 14.08
N SER A 89 2.47 1.10 14.90
CA SER A 89 3.38 -0.04 15.02
C SER A 89 3.03 -0.90 16.22
#